data_AF-Q8ZUH7-F1
#
_entry.id   AF-Q8ZUH7-F1
#
_cell.length_a   1.000
_cell.length_b   1.000
_cell.length_c   1.000
_cell.angle_alpha   90.00
_cell.angle_beta   90.00
_cell.angle_gamma   90.00
#
_symmetry.space_group_name_H-M   'P 1'
#
loop_
_entity.id
_entity.type
_entity.pdbx_description
1 polymer ?
#
loop_
_entity_poly.entity_id
_entity_poly.type
_entity_poly.pdbx_seq_one_letter_code
_entity_poly.pdbx_strand_id
1 'polypeptide(L)'
;MCLTSDSVLKFYEEIDAPLKLLIHYRLKAKFGKTFQEIVSEDPHNVYKALSKALGVHNAELFLHMLYNWLLKKNCATELKYVEMFLGKISAVGTS
;
A
#
# COMPACT_ATOMS: atom_id res chain seq x y z
N MET A 1 -12.74 -4.98 10.89
CA MET A 1 -12.09 -5.09 9.56
C MET A 1 -10.59 -5.04 9.79
N CYS A 2 -9.83 -6.00 9.28
CA CYS A 2 -8.40 -6.12 9.59
C CYS A 2 -7.49 -5.35 8.61
N LEU A 3 -8.00 -5.03 7.42
CA LEU A 3 -7.40 -4.06 6.51
C LEU A 3 -7.91 -2.65 6.85
N THR A 4 -7.02 -1.81 7.36
CA THR A 4 -7.21 -0.40 7.74
C THR A 4 -5.94 0.40 7.44
N SER A 5 -6.00 1.74 7.51
CA SER A 5 -4.80 2.58 7.40
C SER A 5 -3.72 2.17 8.42
N ASP A 6 -4.11 1.89 9.66
CA ASP A 6 -3.19 1.43 10.71
C ASP A 6 -2.52 0.10 10.36
N SER A 7 -3.26 -0.84 9.74
CA SER A 7 -2.67 -2.10 9.30
C SER A 7 -1.64 -1.91 8.19
N VAL A 8 -1.86 -0.95 7.29
CA VAL A 8 -0.92 -0.60 6.20
C VAL A 8 0.33 0.06 6.78
N LEU A 9 0.18 0.92 7.78
CA LEU A 9 1.30 1.54 8.49
C LEU A 9 2.12 0.49 9.27
N LYS A 10 1.47 -0.41 10.01
CA LYS A 10 2.13 -1.51 10.72
C LYS A 10 2.87 -2.45 9.77
N PHE A 11 2.25 -2.80 8.64
CA PHE A 11 2.92 -3.54 7.58
C PHE A 11 4.18 -2.81 7.12
N TYR A 12 4.07 -1.52 6.79
CA TYR A 12 5.20 -0.71 6.34
C TYR A 12 6.33 -0.66 7.38
N GLU A 13 6.00 -0.59 8.67
CA GLU A 13 6.96 -0.66 9.78
C GLU A 13 7.70 -2.00 9.87
N GLU A 14 7.05 -3.11 9.51
CA GLU A 14 7.64 -4.45 9.51
C GLU A 14 8.43 -4.78 8.22
N ILE A 15 8.39 -3.92 7.19
CA ILE A 15 9.21 -4.10 5.97
C ILE A 15 10.70 -3.89 6.28
N ASP A 16 11.55 -4.72 5.64
CA ASP A 16 13.00 -4.62 5.69
C ASP A 16 13.53 -3.21 5.40
N ALA A 17 14.52 -2.79 6.18
CA ALA A 17 15.07 -1.43 6.14
C ALA A 17 15.48 -0.94 4.74
N PRO A 18 16.13 -1.75 3.86
CA PRO A 18 16.49 -1.30 2.51
C PRO A 18 15.28 -0.94 1.64
N LEU A 19 14.22 -1.76 1.67
CA LEU A 19 13.01 -1.49 0.89
C LEU A 19 12.26 -0.27 1.45
N LYS A 20 12.16 -0.15 2.77
CA LYS A 20 11.59 1.03 3.43
C LYS A 20 12.32 2.32 3.03
N LEU A 21 13.66 2.29 3.01
CA LEU A 21 14.48 3.43 2.62
C LEU A 21 14.28 3.82 1.14
N LEU A 22 14.23 2.82 0.24
CA LEU A 22 13.92 3.04 -1.17
C LEU A 22 12.55 3.72 -1.36
N ILE A 23 11.51 3.19 -0.71
CA ILE A 23 10.15 3.74 -0.77
C ILE A 23 10.16 5.18 -0.25
N HIS A 24 10.78 5.43 0.91
CA HIS A 24 10.87 6.76 1.50
C HIS A 24 11.50 7.78 0.54
N TYR A 25 12.68 7.49 -0.02
CA TYR A 25 13.37 8.42 -0.91
C TYR A 25 12.59 8.67 -2.20
N ARG A 26 11.99 7.64 -2.79
CA ARG A 26 11.24 7.78 -4.05
C ARG A 26 9.96 8.58 -3.87
N LEU A 27 9.24 8.38 -2.77
CA LEU A 27 8.05 9.17 -2.45
C LEU A 27 8.39 10.62 -2.12
N LYS A 28 9.43 10.86 -1.31
CA LYS A 28 9.90 12.23 -1.01
C LYS A 28 10.35 12.95 -2.29
N ALA A 29 11.10 12.30 -3.17
CA ALA A 29 11.54 12.89 -4.44
C ALA A 29 10.38 13.19 -5.39
N LYS A 30 9.34 12.32 -5.44
CA LYS A 30 8.22 12.46 -6.38
C LYS A 30 7.12 13.41 -5.90
N PHE A 31 6.84 13.42 -4.60
CA PHE A 31 5.67 14.07 -4.03
C PHE A 31 5.99 15.02 -2.86
N GLY A 32 7.22 15.05 -2.35
CA GLY A 32 7.56 15.75 -1.11
C GLY A 32 7.03 15.08 0.16
N LYS A 33 6.38 13.91 0.04
CA LYS A 33 5.68 13.21 1.13
C LYS A 33 6.33 11.87 1.49
N THR A 34 6.23 11.50 2.75
CA THR A 34 6.55 10.16 3.28
C THR A 34 5.42 9.19 2.96
N PHE A 35 5.69 7.89 3.13
CA PHE A 35 4.65 6.87 3.05
C PHE A 35 3.54 7.11 4.08
N GLN A 36 3.91 7.46 5.32
CA GLN A 36 2.96 7.72 6.40
C GLN A 36 2.03 8.89 6.07
N GLU A 37 2.57 10.02 5.58
CA GLU A 37 1.76 11.17 5.15
C GLU A 37 0.75 10.78 4.07
N ILE A 38 1.15 9.97 3.09
CA ILE A 38 0.27 9.51 2.01
C ILE A 38 -0.87 8.63 2.54
N VAL A 39 -0.57 7.68 3.44
CA VAL A 39 -1.59 6.79 4.03
C VAL A 39 -2.56 7.57 4.93
N SER A 40 -2.06 8.56 5.69
CA SER A 40 -2.89 9.39 6.57
C SER A 40 -3.80 10.36 5.80
N GLU A 41 -3.36 10.86 4.65
CA GLU A 41 -4.17 11.74 3.79
C GLU A 41 -5.27 10.97 3.06
N ASP A 42 -4.90 9.89 2.35
CA ASP A 42 -5.86 9.02 1.66
C ASP A 42 -5.25 7.64 1.40
N PRO A 43 -5.66 6.59 2.14
CA PRO A 43 -5.16 5.24 1.94
C PRO A 43 -5.50 4.66 0.55
N HIS A 44 -6.56 5.16 -0.12
CA HIS A 44 -6.93 4.72 -1.47
C HIS A 44 -6.00 5.30 -2.55
N ASN A 45 -5.12 6.24 -2.21
CA ASN A 45 -4.14 6.77 -3.15
C ASN A 45 -2.78 6.05 -3.07
N VAL A 46 -2.60 5.12 -2.14
CA VAL A 46 -1.32 4.45 -1.89
C VAL A 46 -0.81 3.71 -3.13
N TYR A 47 -1.66 2.91 -3.79
CA TYR A 47 -1.22 2.17 -4.98
C TYR A 47 -0.78 3.11 -6.11
N LYS A 48 -1.55 4.19 -6.34
CA LYS A 48 -1.24 5.21 -7.35
C LYS A 48 0.04 5.97 -7.03
N ALA A 49 0.26 6.33 -5.77
CA ALA A 49 1.48 6.98 -5.33
C ALA A 49 2.71 6.08 -5.53
N LEU A 50 2.64 4.82 -5.08
CA LEU A 50 3.71 3.84 -5.27
C LEU A 50 3.97 3.59 -6.76
N SER A 51 2.93 3.43 -7.58
CA SER A 51 3.07 3.22 -9.03
C SER A 51 3.81 4.37 -9.71
N LYS A 52 3.51 5.61 -9.33
CA LYS A 52 4.15 6.82 -9.87
C LYS A 52 5.58 7.04 -9.37
N ALA A 53 5.92 6.57 -8.17
CA ALA A 53 7.23 6.77 -7.56
C ALA A 53 8.21 5.63 -7.83
N LEU A 54 7.72 4.40 -7.91
CA LEU A 54 8.50 3.16 -7.99
C LEU A 54 8.28 2.38 -9.29
N GLY A 55 7.25 2.72 -10.07
CA GLY A 55 6.78 1.94 -11.22
C GLY A 55 5.73 0.89 -10.82
N VAL A 56 4.91 0.50 -11.80
CA VAL A 56 3.76 -0.41 -11.61
C VAL A 56 4.19 -1.75 -11.00
N HIS A 57 5.28 -2.36 -11.51
CA HIS A 57 5.75 -3.65 -11.02
C HIS A 57 6.08 -3.64 -9.52
N ASN A 58 6.70 -2.56 -9.03
CA ASN A 58 7.04 -2.42 -7.61
C ASN A 58 5.81 -2.12 -6.75
N ALA A 59 4.83 -1.39 -7.28
CA ALA A 59 3.55 -1.16 -6.60
C ALA A 59 2.75 -2.47 -6.45
N GLU A 60 2.74 -3.31 -7.49
CA GLU A 60 2.15 -4.66 -7.44
C GLU A 60 2.85 -5.53 -6.41
N LEU A 61 4.19 -5.55 -6.40
CA LEU A 61 4.95 -6.29 -5.39
C LEU A 61 4.58 -5.85 -3.97
N PHE A 62 4.55 -4.55 -3.70
CA PHE A 62 4.14 -4.01 -2.40
C PHE A 62 2.74 -4.47 -1.98
N LEU A 63 1.79 -4.44 -2.91
CA LEU A 63 0.41 -4.88 -2.69
C LEU A 63 0.36 -6.36 -2.31
N HIS A 64 1.09 -7.23 -3.02
CA HIS A 64 1.14 -8.67 -2.72
C HIS A 64 1.87 -8.95 -1.40
N MET A 65 2.90 -8.16 -1.07
CA MET A 65 3.55 -8.25 0.24
C MET A 65 2.58 -7.89 1.38
N LEU A 66 1.77 -6.83 1.22
CA LEU A 66 0.74 -6.46 2.19
C LEU A 66 -0.31 -7.57 2.33
N TYR A 67 -0.82 -8.10 1.21
CA TYR A 67 -1.78 -9.20 1.23
C TYR A 67 -1.25 -10.41 2.00
N ASN A 68 -0.03 -10.85 1.69
CA ASN A 68 0.62 -11.96 2.38
C ASN A 68 0.86 -11.67 3.87
N TRP A 69 1.20 -10.42 4.21
CA TRP A 69 1.34 -9.99 5.60
C TRP A 69 0.02 -10.07 6.36
N LEU A 70 -1.09 -9.64 5.76
CA LEU A 70 -2.43 -9.74 6.36
C LEU A 70 -2.80 -11.20 6.64
N LEU A 71 -2.59 -12.09 5.67
CA LEU A 71 -2.85 -13.53 5.86
C LEU A 71 -2.04 -14.10 7.05
N LYS A 72 -0.76 -13.71 7.19
CA LYS A 72 0.09 -14.13 8.33
C LYS A 72 -0.41 -13.61 9.68
N LYS A 73 -1.17 -12.52 9.72
CA LYS A 73 -1.80 -11.97 10.94
C LYS A 73 -3.20 -12.53 11.18
N ASN A 74 -3.57 -13.65 10.53
CA ASN A 74 -4.90 -14.27 10.59
C ASN A 74 -6.04 -13.33 10.14
N CYS A 75 -5.74 -12.36 9.29
CA CYS A 75 -6.75 -11.53 8.64
C CYS A 75 -7.27 -12.27 7.41
N ALA A 76 -8.47 -12.84 7.52
CA ALA A 76 -9.18 -13.40 6.37
C ALA A 76 -9.63 -12.27 5.45
N THR A 77 -8.92 -12.08 4.33
CA THR A 77 -9.25 -11.12 3.27
C THR A 77 -8.96 -11.73 1.92
N GLU A 78 -9.63 -11.26 0.88
CA GLU A 78 -9.28 -11.56 -0.52
C GLU A 78 -8.36 -10.48 -1.07
N LEU A 79 -7.51 -10.86 -2.03
CA LEU A 79 -6.61 -9.92 -2.72
C LEU A 79 -7.37 -8.72 -3.30
N LYS A 80 -8.54 -8.97 -3.91
CA LYS A 80 -9.41 -7.95 -4.49
C LYS A 80 -9.76 -6.82 -3.50
N TYR A 81 -9.97 -7.14 -2.23
CA TYR A 81 -10.26 -6.11 -1.21
C TYR A 81 -9.03 -5.25 -0.90
N VAL A 82 -7.83 -5.82 -0.95
CA VAL A 82 -6.57 -5.06 -0.82
C VAL A 82 -6.40 -4.13 -2.03
N GLU A 83 -6.69 -4.63 -3.23
CA GLU A 83 -6.65 -3.83 -4.46
C GLU A 83 -7.63 -2.65 -4.43
N MET A 84 -8.87 -2.88 -3.97
CA MET A 84 -9.86 -1.82 -3.80
C MET A 84 -9.42 -0.79 -2.74
N PHE A 85 -8.98 -1.28 -1.57
CA PHE A 85 -8.59 -0.42 -0.46
C PHE A 85 -7.41 0.48 -0.79
N LEU A 86 -6.39 -0.03 -1.49
CA LEU A 86 -5.25 0.78 -1.93
C LEU A 86 -5.52 1.60 -3.20
N GLY A 87 -6.72 1.47 -3.78
CA GLY A 87 -7.18 2.16 -4.99
C GLY A 87 -6.50 1.73 -6.29
N LYS A 88 -6.08 0.46 -6.38
CA LYS A 88 -5.69 -0.16 -7.66
C LYS A 88 -6.90 -0.33 -8.58
N ILE A 89 -8.00 -0.80 -8.02
CA ILE A 89 -9.27 -0.96 -8.74
C ILE A 89 -10.34 -0.09 -8.08
N SER A 90 -11.18 0.54 -8.90
CA SER A 90 -12.30 1.34 -8.40
C SER A 90 -13.35 0.45 -7.76
N ALA A 91 -13.95 0.92 -6.67
CA ALA A 91 -15.14 0.31 -6.08
C ALA A 91 -16.39 0.64 -6.91
N VAL A 92 -16.43 0.28 -8.19
CA VAL A 92 -17.65 0.36 -9.01
C VAL A 92 -17.70 -0.82 -9.96
N GLY A 93 -18.67 -1.69 -9.70
CA GLY A 93 -19.05 -2.84 -10.52
C GLY A 93 -20.50 -3.21 -10.24
N THR A 94 -21.40 -2.23 -10.33
CA THR A 94 -22.84 -2.45 -10.56
C THR A 94 -23.25 -1.41 -11.60
N SER A 95 -23.07 -1.77 -12.87
CA SER A 95 -23.84 -1.18 -13.96
C SER A 95 -25.25 -1.77 -13.95
#